data_AF-A0A9E6V411-F1
#
_entry.id   AF-A0A9E6V411-F1
#
_cell.length_a   1.000
_cell.length_b   1.000
_cell.length_c   1.000
_cell.angle_alpha   90.00
_cell.angle_beta   90.00
_cell.angle_gamma   90.00
#
_symmetry.space_group_name_H-M   'P 1'
#
loop_
_entity.id
_entity.type
_entity.pdbx_description
1 polymer ?
#
loop_
_entity_poly.entity_id
_entity_poly.type
_entity_poly.pdbx_seq_one_letter_code
_entity_poly.pdbx_strand_id
1 'polypeptide(L)'
;MNRLLKGIRRCSPGLVVSLATLALPQVNALNDTGTTACYTNNQFPTSCTAAVISDSGTHPRQDSRLGRDANPSPGKIGAGAAGFDFTKISNAGNALPASATLGAGANDWACTRDNVTGLLWEVKTSNPSTPGLRDVANTYTWYNPNAASNGGDAGSTGNTTSCNGTLAACNTQDYIAAVNAANLCGRSDWRLPDYKDAFTIFNSQTLGNSTPTPFDPTYFLARGSSTFTTNTLIQQPNSVFYVDSSGMSFASKTSLARQVRLVAGTNAFR
;
A
#
# COMPACT_ATOMS: atom_id res chain seq x y z
N MET A 1 -66.44 -39.65 26.41
CA MET A 1 -65.47 -39.94 25.32
C MET A 1 -64.45 -38.81 25.29
N ASN A 2 -63.17 -39.15 25.47
CA ASN A 2 -61.91 -38.37 25.33
C ASN A 2 -61.80 -37.00 26.04
N ARG A 3 -61.01 -36.87 27.12
CA ARG A 3 -59.55 -36.56 27.18
C ARG A 3 -59.25 -35.15 26.63
N LEU A 4 -58.44 -34.26 27.20
CA LEU A 4 -57.47 -34.25 28.31
C LEU A 4 -57.04 -32.78 28.50
N LEU A 5 -56.65 -32.41 29.72
CA LEU A 5 -56.04 -31.12 30.11
C LEU A 5 -54.79 -30.74 29.30
N LYS A 6 -54.53 -29.43 29.13
CA LYS A 6 -53.18 -28.83 29.31
C LYS A 6 -53.22 -27.30 29.33
N GLY A 7 -52.50 -26.72 30.29
CA GLY A 7 -52.50 -25.30 30.64
C GLY A 7 -51.75 -24.38 29.68
N ILE A 8 -51.94 -23.08 29.88
CA ILE A 8 -51.25 -22.02 29.13
C ILE A 8 -50.48 -21.12 30.11
N ARG A 9 -49.20 -20.98 29.78
CA ARG A 9 -48.13 -20.30 30.50
C ARG A 9 -48.22 -18.78 30.34
N ARG A 10 -47.70 -18.07 31.36
CA ARG A 10 -47.44 -16.63 31.38
C ARG A 10 -46.57 -16.21 30.18
N CYS A 11 -46.95 -15.11 29.53
CA CYS A 11 -46.18 -14.43 28.50
C CYS A 11 -45.32 -13.34 29.17
N SER A 12 -43.99 -13.45 29.07
CA SER A 12 -43.07 -12.35 29.35
C SER A 12 -42.87 -11.52 28.08
N PRO A 13 -42.79 -10.18 28.15
CA PRO A 13 -42.51 -9.37 26.98
C PRO A 13 -41.04 -9.56 26.58
N GLY A 14 -40.83 -9.99 25.33
CA GLY A 14 -39.50 -10.16 24.75
C GLY A 14 -38.80 -8.82 24.53
N LEU A 15 -37.60 -8.71 25.08
CA LEU A 15 -36.65 -7.65 24.78
C LEU A 15 -36.16 -7.83 23.34
N VAL A 16 -36.57 -6.95 22.43
CA VAL A 16 -36.05 -6.91 21.05
C VAL A 16 -34.70 -6.21 21.09
N VAL A 17 -33.61 -6.97 21.11
CA VAL A 17 -32.26 -6.43 20.89
C VAL A 17 -32.09 -6.29 19.38
N SER A 18 -32.22 -5.06 18.87
CA SER A 18 -31.77 -4.73 17.52
C SER A 18 -30.27 -4.95 17.45
N LEU A 19 -29.84 -6.00 16.75
CA LEU A 19 -28.47 -6.11 16.26
C LEU A 19 -28.27 -4.96 15.26
N ALA A 20 -27.66 -3.86 15.70
CA ALA A 20 -26.97 -2.99 14.77
C ALA A 20 -25.83 -3.83 14.17
N THR A 21 -26.00 -4.28 12.93
CA THR A 21 -24.90 -4.78 12.14
C THR A 21 -23.92 -3.62 11.97
N LEU A 22 -22.88 -3.57 12.82
CA LEU A 22 -21.66 -2.88 12.44
C LEU A 22 -21.18 -3.60 11.18
N ALA A 23 -21.45 -3.01 10.02
CA ALA A 23 -20.67 -3.31 8.83
C ALA A 23 -19.25 -2.85 9.16
N LEU A 24 -18.45 -3.77 9.69
CA LEU A 24 -17.00 -3.61 9.64
C LEU A 24 -16.68 -3.39 8.16
N PRO A 25 -15.93 -2.33 7.80
CA PRO A 25 -15.45 -2.22 6.43
C PRO A 25 -14.78 -3.56 6.11
N GLN A 26 -15.27 -4.26 5.08
CA GLN A 26 -14.58 -5.43 4.58
C GLN A 26 -13.20 -4.93 4.15
N VAL A 27 -12.20 -5.20 4.98
CA VAL A 27 -10.80 -4.97 4.62
C VAL A 27 -10.54 -5.98 3.51
N ASN A 28 -10.69 -5.51 2.28
CA ASN A 28 -10.38 -6.30 1.12
C ASN A 28 -8.86 -6.38 1.05
N ALA A 29 -8.37 -7.59 0.95
CA ALA A 29 -6.98 -7.85 1.29
C ALA A 29 -5.99 -7.34 0.21
N LEU A 30 -6.46 -6.98 -0.99
CA LEU A 30 -5.69 -6.36 -2.06
C LEU A 30 -6.51 -5.24 -2.70
N ASN A 31 -5.87 -4.12 -3.01
CA ASN A 31 -6.32 -3.34 -4.17
C ASN A 31 -6.13 -4.24 -5.39
N ASP A 32 -7.10 -4.19 -6.30
CA ASP A 32 -6.98 -4.84 -7.60
C ASP A 32 -5.79 -4.23 -8.40
N THR A 33 -5.59 -4.59 -9.66
CA THR A 33 -4.33 -4.19 -10.34
C THR A 33 -4.29 -2.74 -10.81
N GLY A 34 -5.40 -2.01 -10.76
CA GLY A 34 -5.61 -0.70 -11.39
C GLY A 34 -5.98 -0.77 -12.87
N THR A 35 -6.18 -1.96 -13.45
CA THR A 35 -6.34 -2.15 -14.89
C THR A 35 -7.80 -2.08 -15.32
N THR A 36 -8.13 -1.03 -16.07
CA THR A 36 -9.48 -0.83 -16.62
C THR A 36 -9.56 -1.00 -18.14
N ALA A 37 -8.41 -1.07 -18.82
CA ALA A 37 -8.38 -1.30 -20.26
C ALA A 37 -8.54 -2.79 -20.62
N CYS A 38 -9.08 -3.02 -21.81
CA CYS A 38 -9.06 -4.32 -22.47
C CYS A 38 -8.11 -4.29 -23.66
N TYR A 39 -7.55 -5.43 -24.01
CA TYR A 39 -6.59 -5.57 -25.10
C TYR A 39 -7.00 -6.70 -26.04
N THR A 40 -6.55 -6.60 -27.27
CA THR A 40 -6.50 -7.70 -28.24
C THR A 40 -5.06 -7.87 -28.71
N ASN A 41 -4.82 -8.71 -29.71
CA ASN A 41 -3.51 -8.87 -30.34
C ASN A 41 -2.89 -7.57 -30.90
N ASN A 42 -3.65 -6.47 -31.01
CA ASN A 42 -3.16 -5.21 -31.57
C ASN A 42 -2.39 -4.32 -30.56
N GLN A 43 -2.13 -4.79 -29.33
CA GLN A 43 -1.36 -4.11 -28.27
C GLN A 43 -1.89 -2.74 -27.79
N PHE A 44 -2.86 -2.14 -28.48
CA PHE A 44 -3.55 -0.92 -28.06
C PHE A 44 -4.79 -1.24 -27.21
N PRO A 45 -5.13 -0.37 -26.24
CA PRO A 45 -6.39 -0.46 -25.51
C PRO A 45 -7.60 -0.48 -26.45
N THR A 46 -8.56 -1.34 -26.16
CA THR A 46 -9.86 -1.43 -26.83
C THR A 46 -11.01 -1.39 -25.82
N SER A 47 -12.24 -1.29 -26.32
CA SER A 47 -13.44 -1.35 -25.50
C SER A 47 -13.65 -2.73 -24.89
N CYS A 48 -13.99 -2.77 -23.60
CA CYS A 48 -14.30 -3.97 -22.83
C CYS A 48 -15.69 -4.54 -23.14
N THR A 49 -15.94 -4.90 -24.40
CA THR A 49 -17.23 -5.47 -24.82
C THR A 49 -17.32 -6.96 -24.46
N ALA A 50 -18.55 -7.47 -24.30
CA ALA A 50 -18.77 -8.89 -24.04
C ALA A 50 -18.14 -9.81 -25.11
N ALA A 51 -18.09 -9.38 -26.38
CA ALA A 51 -17.45 -10.12 -27.46
C ALA A 51 -15.92 -10.26 -27.28
N VAL A 52 -15.29 -9.36 -26.53
CA VAL A 52 -13.86 -9.42 -26.21
C VAL A 52 -13.64 -10.19 -24.92
N ILE A 53 -14.25 -9.76 -23.80
CA ILE A 53 -13.82 -10.19 -22.45
C ILE A 53 -14.69 -11.26 -21.76
N SER A 54 -15.89 -11.56 -22.27
CA SER A 54 -16.72 -12.63 -21.69
C SER A 54 -16.02 -13.99 -21.80
N ASP A 55 -16.47 -15.01 -21.06
CA ASP A 55 -15.82 -16.34 -21.12
C ASP A 55 -15.94 -17.00 -22.49
N SER A 56 -16.94 -16.59 -23.30
CA SER A 56 -17.11 -16.98 -24.70
C SER A 56 -16.52 -15.96 -25.69
N GLY A 57 -15.86 -14.92 -25.20
CA GLY A 57 -15.26 -13.86 -26.01
C GLY A 57 -13.95 -14.29 -26.67
N THR A 58 -13.41 -13.41 -27.52
CA THR A 58 -12.14 -13.66 -28.24
C THR A 58 -10.90 -13.56 -27.34
N HIS A 59 -10.96 -12.78 -26.26
CA HIS A 59 -9.88 -12.54 -25.32
C HIS A 59 -10.43 -12.58 -23.88
N PRO A 60 -10.91 -13.77 -23.44
CA PRO A 60 -11.63 -13.93 -22.19
C PRO A 60 -10.72 -13.69 -20.96
N ARG A 61 -11.34 -13.41 -19.81
CA ARG A 61 -10.70 -13.36 -18.48
C ARG A 61 -9.59 -12.30 -18.32
N GLN A 62 -9.69 -11.18 -19.01
CA GLN A 62 -8.84 -10.02 -18.77
C GLN A 62 -9.15 -9.36 -17.42
N ASP A 63 -8.14 -8.70 -16.86
CA ASP A 63 -8.18 -8.13 -15.50
C ASP A 63 -9.31 -7.12 -15.31
N SER A 64 -9.54 -6.26 -16.30
CA SER A 64 -10.62 -5.26 -16.34
C SER A 64 -12.05 -5.84 -16.26
N ARG A 65 -12.22 -7.16 -16.32
CA ARG A 65 -13.50 -7.85 -16.09
C ARG A 65 -13.70 -8.29 -14.63
N LEU A 66 -12.62 -8.47 -13.89
CA LEU A 66 -12.62 -9.11 -12.58
C LEU A 66 -12.22 -8.11 -11.48
N GLY A 67 -12.40 -8.52 -10.23
CA GLY A 67 -11.98 -7.74 -9.08
C GLY A 67 -12.70 -6.40 -8.90
N ARG A 68 -12.01 -5.45 -8.26
CA ARG A 68 -12.54 -4.13 -7.89
C ARG A 68 -12.44 -3.14 -9.05
N ASP A 69 -11.50 -3.31 -9.97
CA ASP A 69 -11.31 -2.43 -11.13
C ASP A 69 -12.46 -2.53 -12.13
N ALA A 70 -13.11 -3.70 -12.22
CA ALA A 70 -14.26 -3.93 -13.09
C ALA A 70 -15.53 -3.18 -12.66
N ASN A 71 -15.60 -2.73 -11.39
CA ASN A 71 -16.73 -1.95 -10.89
C ASN A 71 -16.45 -0.44 -11.05
N PRO A 72 -17.18 0.28 -11.91
CA PRO A 72 -16.99 1.73 -12.11
C PRO A 72 -17.41 2.56 -10.89
N SER A 73 -18.05 1.97 -9.87
CA SER A 73 -18.46 2.63 -8.64
C SER A 73 -18.26 1.71 -7.44
N PRO A 74 -17.00 1.45 -7.05
CA PRO A 74 -16.68 0.42 -6.05
C PRO A 74 -16.90 0.88 -4.60
N GLY A 75 -17.73 1.92 -4.38
CA GLY A 75 -18.08 2.45 -3.06
C GLY A 75 -16.88 3.01 -2.29
N LYS A 76 -16.20 4.02 -2.85
CA LYS A 76 -15.00 4.60 -2.24
C LYS A 76 -15.33 5.51 -1.05
N ILE A 77 -14.49 5.48 -0.01
CA ILE A 77 -14.48 6.44 1.11
C ILE A 77 -13.70 7.70 0.72
N GLY A 78 -12.54 7.53 0.11
CA GLY A 78 -11.68 8.57 -0.43
C GLY A 78 -11.72 8.59 -1.96
N ALA A 79 -10.57 8.71 -2.61
CA ALA A 79 -10.46 8.66 -4.07
C ALA A 79 -9.19 7.93 -4.53
N GLY A 80 -9.04 7.79 -5.84
CA GLY A 80 -7.94 7.07 -6.47
C GLY A 80 -8.37 6.52 -7.82
N ALA A 81 -7.44 6.07 -8.65
CA ALA A 81 -7.76 5.41 -9.92
C ALA A 81 -8.51 4.07 -9.70
N ALA A 82 -9.38 3.69 -10.64
CA ALA A 82 -9.98 2.34 -10.73
C ALA A 82 -10.46 1.75 -9.38
N GLY A 83 -9.91 0.62 -8.97
CA GLY A 83 -10.17 -0.08 -7.72
C GLY A 83 -9.36 0.41 -6.52
N PHE A 84 -8.53 1.46 -6.61
CA PHE A 84 -7.87 2.04 -5.44
C PHE A 84 -8.81 2.95 -4.64
N ASP A 85 -8.59 3.09 -3.33
CA ASP A 85 -9.32 4.01 -2.46
C ASP A 85 -8.42 4.59 -1.38
N PHE A 86 -8.04 5.85 -1.54
CA PHE A 86 -7.04 6.53 -0.74
C PHE A 86 -7.60 7.76 -0.01
N THR A 87 -7.16 7.94 1.23
CA THR A 87 -7.42 9.12 2.06
C THR A 87 -6.11 9.74 2.51
N LYS A 88 -5.98 11.06 2.35
CA LYS A 88 -4.84 11.82 2.87
C LYS A 88 -4.92 11.89 4.40
N ILE A 89 -3.80 11.66 5.07
CA ILE A 89 -3.67 11.68 6.53
C ILE A 89 -2.63 12.72 6.95
N SER A 90 -2.96 13.49 7.98
CA SER A 90 -2.09 14.55 8.49
C SER A 90 -0.90 14.05 9.28
N ASN A 91 0.09 14.91 9.54
CA ASN A 91 1.19 14.61 10.48
C ASN A 91 0.69 14.17 11.88
N ALA A 92 -0.46 14.68 12.34
CA ALA A 92 -1.10 14.28 13.60
C ALA A 92 -1.98 13.01 13.51
N GLY A 93 -2.11 12.40 12.33
CA GLY A 93 -2.87 11.16 12.14
C GLY A 93 -4.35 11.34 11.80
N ASN A 94 -4.80 12.56 11.52
CA ASN A 94 -6.20 12.85 11.19
C ASN A 94 -6.47 12.69 9.69
N ALA A 95 -7.69 12.27 9.33
CA ALA A 95 -8.13 12.27 7.94
C ALA A 95 -8.26 13.71 7.42
N LEU A 96 -7.83 13.92 6.17
CA LEU A 96 -7.80 15.22 5.52
C LEU A 96 -8.61 15.21 4.21
N PRO A 97 -9.10 16.38 3.76
CA PRO A 97 -9.70 16.52 2.45
C PRO A 97 -8.69 16.26 1.32
N ALA A 98 -9.18 15.87 0.14
CA ALA A 98 -8.33 15.60 -1.03
C ALA A 98 -7.50 16.83 -1.47
N SER A 99 -7.98 18.04 -1.19
CA SER A 99 -7.29 19.31 -1.45
C SER A 99 -6.13 19.60 -0.51
N ALA A 100 -5.94 18.83 0.57
CA ALA A 100 -4.87 19.07 1.53
C ALA A 100 -3.49 18.97 0.86
N THR A 101 -2.63 19.92 1.22
CA THR A 101 -1.26 20.04 0.71
C THR A 101 -0.28 19.32 1.62
N LEU A 102 0.77 18.76 1.02
CA LEU A 102 1.87 18.17 1.75
C LEU A 102 2.63 19.26 2.51
N GLY A 103 2.99 18.98 3.77
CA GLY A 103 3.69 19.96 4.61
C GLY A 103 4.17 19.38 5.93
N ALA A 104 4.76 20.24 6.76
CA ALA A 104 5.38 19.88 8.04
C ALA A 104 4.47 20.18 9.26
N GLY A 105 3.40 20.96 9.08
CA GLY A 105 2.45 21.29 10.14
C GLY A 105 1.61 20.08 10.56
N ALA A 106 1.11 20.09 11.79
CA ALA A 106 0.35 18.97 12.38
C ALA A 106 -0.89 18.56 11.55
N ASN A 107 -1.50 19.51 10.85
CA ASN A 107 -2.68 19.31 10.01
C ASN A 107 -2.35 19.23 8.51
N ASP A 108 -1.07 19.34 8.13
CA ASP A 108 -0.65 19.17 6.74
C ASP A 108 -0.62 17.69 6.40
N TRP A 109 -0.86 17.37 5.12
CA TRP A 109 -0.80 16.01 4.62
C TRP A 109 0.62 15.45 4.76
N ALA A 110 0.74 14.19 5.19
CA ALA A 110 2.03 13.51 5.37
C ALA A 110 1.99 12.00 5.11
N CYS A 111 0.81 11.38 5.15
CA CYS A 111 0.63 9.96 4.87
C CYS A 111 -0.61 9.71 4.01
N THR A 112 -0.69 8.53 3.43
CA THR A 112 -1.85 8.08 2.66
C THR A 112 -2.38 6.80 3.27
N ARG A 113 -3.64 6.81 3.69
CA ARG A 113 -4.35 5.60 4.08
C ARG A 113 -4.93 4.95 2.84
N ASP A 114 -4.70 3.67 2.71
CA ASP A 114 -5.44 2.80 1.80
C ASP A 114 -6.66 2.25 2.53
N ASN A 115 -7.84 2.66 2.09
CA ASN A 115 -9.11 2.29 2.70
C ASN A 115 -9.53 0.85 2.37
N VAL A 116 -8.96 0.25 1.33
CA VAL A 116 -9.23 -1.13 0.94
C VAL A 116 -8.48 -2.08 1.87
N THR A 117 -7.16 -1.87 2.02
CA THR A 117 -6.29 -2.77 2.82
C THR A 117 -6.15 -2.36 4.29
N GLY A 118 -6.54 -1.13 4.64
CA GLY A 118 -6.35 -0.56 5.97
C GLY A 118 -4.90 -0.13 6.27
N LEU A 119 -3.98 -0.29 5.32
CA LEU A 119 -2.59 0.11 5.47
C LEU A 119 -2.44 1.64 5.46
N LEU A 120 -1.46 2.13 6.21
CA LEU A 120 -1.04 3.52 6.16
C LEU A 120 0.35 3.62 5.52
N TRP A 121 0.49 4.46 4.51
CA TRP A 121 1.69 4.62 3.72
C TRP A 121 2.34 5.96 3.95
N GLU A 122 3.67 5.95 4.05
CA GLU A 122 4.50 7.15 4.12
C GLU A 122 4.41 7.90 2.79
N VAL A 123 4.19 9.22 2.84
CA VAL A 123 4.36 10.11 1.69
C VAL A 123 5.69 10.85 1.85
N LYS A 124 6.55 10.84 0.83
CA LYS A 124 7.84 11.55 0.87
C LYS A 124 7.67 13.06 0.83
N THR A 125 8.69 13.78 1.26
CA THR A 125 8.78 15.25 1.13
C THR A 125 9.72 15.63 0.00
N SER A 126 9.53 16.81 -0.59
CA SER A 126 10.48 17.38 -1.56
C SER A 126 10.80 18.80 -1.17
N ASN A 127 11.86 18.99 -0.40
CA ASN A 127 12.35 20.33 -0.05
C ASN A 127 13.81 20.45 -0.50
N PRO A 128 14.07 20.98 -1.70
CA PRO A 128 15.43 21.05 -2.23
C PRO A 128 16.33 22.02 -1.46
N SER A 129 15.77 22.97 -0.70
CA SER A 129 16.55 23.93 0.08
C SER A 129 16.97 23.38 1.44
N THR A 130 16.15 22.50 2.03
CA THR A 130 16.41 21.88 3.35
C THR A 130 15.89 20.43 3.35
N PRO A 131 16.62 19.48 2.74
CA PRO A 131 16.20 18.09 2.70
C PRO A 131 16.08 17.50 4.11
N GLY A 132 14.88 17.09 4.49
CA GLY A 132 14.63 16.40 5.75
C GLY A 132 14.84 14.88 5.63
N LEU A 133 14.62 14.16 6.74
CA LEU A 133 14.71 12.69 6.81
C LEU A 133 13.95 12.00 5.66
N ARG A 134 12.71 12.44 5.40
CA ARG A 134 11.81 11.84 4.40
C ARG A 134 11.93 12.45 3.01
N ASP A 135 13.04 13.14 2.71
CA ASP A 135 13.22 13.75 1.41
C ASP A 135 13.32 12.71 0.29
N VAL A 136 12.68 12.98 -0.85
CA VAL A 136 12.71 12.17 -2.07
C VAL A 136 14.12 11.95 -2.62
N ALA A 137 15.08 12.83 -2.34
CA ALA A 137 16.46 12.65 -2.78
C ALA A 137 17.23 11.64 -1.92
N ASN A 138 16.74 11.33 -0.71
CA ASN A 138 17.41 10.41 0.19
C ASN A 138 17.28 8.97 -0.29
N THR A 139 18.39 8.25 -0.23
CA THR A 139 18.48 6.81 -0.50
C THR A 139 19.16 6.10 0.67
N TYR A 140 18.81 4.85 0.87
CA TYR A 140 19.22 4.04 2.01
C TYR A 140 19.71 2.68 1.51
N THR A 141 20.80 2.17 2.09
CA THR A 141 21.19 0.78 1.87
C THR A 141 20.21 -0.17 2.56
N TRP A 142 20.07 -1.38 2.04
CA TRP A 142 19.30 -2.40 2.73
C TRP A 142 20.10 -2.93 3.91
N TYR A 143 19.54 -2.83 5.11
CA TYR A 143 20.11 -3.35 6.35
C TYR A 143 19.04 -3.92 7.26
N ASN A 144 19.27 -5.14 7.73
CA ASN A 144 18.47 -5.78 8.77
C ASN A 144 19.40 -6.65 9.65
N PRO A 145 19.69 -6.24 10.89
CA PRO A 145 20.59 -6.99 11.77
C PRO A 145 19.98 -8.30 12.29
N ASN A 146 18.66 -8.50 12.15
CA ASN A 146 18.00 -9.68 12.67
C ASN A 146 18.14 -10.88 11.71
N ALA A 147 19.03 -11.80 12.07
CA ALA A 147 19.31 -13.04 11.34
C ALA A 147 18.06 -13.89 11.03
N ALA A 148 17.02 -13.82 11.87
CA ALA A 148 15.78 -14.58 11.66
C ALA A 148 14.92 -14.05 10.50
N SER A 149 15.19 -12.84 10.01
CA SER A 149 14.34 -12.14 9.03
C SER A 149 15.11 -11.57 7.85
N ASN A 150 16.43 -11.77 7.81
CA ASN A 150 17.31 -11.27 6.76
C ASN A 150 17.88 -12.39 5.88
N GLY A 151 17.39 -13.64 6.02
CA GLY A 151 17.89 -14.76 5.21
C GLY A 151 19.37 -15.10 5.41
N GLY A 152 20.01 -14.66 6.49
CA GLY A 152 21.41 -14.93 6.81
C GLY A 152 22.41 -13.85 6.37
N ASP A 153 21.95 -12.77 5.74
CA ASP A 153 22.79 -11.64 5.34
C ASP A 153 22.15 -10.32 5.78
N ALA A 154 22.87 -9.57 6.63
CA ALA A 154 22.39 -8.33 7.22
C ALA A 154 22.38 -7.15 6.24
N GLY A 155 23.08 -7.24 5.11
CA GLY A 155 23.26 -6.13 4.17
C GLY A 155 24.27 -5.10 4.63
N SER A 156 24.12 -3.86 4.17
CA SER A 156 25.10 -2.79 4.39
C SER A 156 24.62 -1.77 5.42
N THR A 157 25.43 -1.49 6.43
CA THR A 157 25.16 -0.46 7.44
C THR A 157 25.06 0.95 6.86
N GLY A 158 25.55 1.17 5.63
CA GLY A 158 25.52 2.49 4.99
C GLY A 158 26.49 3.49 5.63
N ASN A 159 26.38 4.74 5.19
CA ASN A 159 27.13 5.90 5.69
C ASN A 159 26.20 7.12 5.73
N THR A 160 26.70 8.32 6.07
CA THR A 160 25.87 9.53 6.23
C THR A 160 25.45 10.20 4.91
N THR A 161 26.07 9.86 3.79
CA THR A 161 26.03 10.69 2.57
C THR A 161 24.73 10.54 1.80
N SER A 162 24.19 9.33 1.67
CA SER A 162 23.07 9.04 0.76
C SER A 162 21.71 9.58 1.24
N CYS A 163 21.63 10.04 2.49
CA CYS A 163 20.47 10.67 3.11
C CYS A 163 20.78 12.08 3.65
N ASN A 164 21.72 12.80 3.01
CA ASN A 164 22.06 14.19 3.32
C ASN A 164 22.44 14.44 4.79
N GLY A 165 23.08 13.47 5.46
CA GLY A 165 23.47 13.59 6.86
C GLY A 165 22.30 13.60 7.86
N THR A 166 21.08 13.30 7.42
CA THR A 166 19.90 13.24 8.31
C THR A 166 19.97 12.08 9.30
N LEU A 167 20.80 11.07 9.03
CA LEU A 167 21.13 9.96 9.91
C LEU A 167 22.65 9.76 9.98
N ALA A 168 23.11 9.18 11.09
CA ALA A 168 24.50 8.74 11.24
C ALA A 168 24.85 7.60 10.27
N ALA A 169 23.86 6.77 9.92
CA ALA A 169 24.00 5.76 8.87
C ALA A 169 22.71 5.67 8.05
N CYS A 170 22.83 5.89 6.75
CA CYS A 170 21.72 5.90 5.81
C CYS A 170 21.41 4.45 5.37
N ASN A 171 20.75 3.71 6.26
CA ASN A 171 20.27 2.37 6.01
C ASN A 171 18.79 2.23 6.39
N THR A 172 18.14 1.16 5.93
CA THR A 172 16.71 0.93 6.16
C THR A 172 16.34 0.78 7.64
N GLN A 173 17.19 0.16 8.46
CA GLN A 173 16.90 -0.05 9.89
C GLN A 173 16.87 1.28 10.65
N ASP A 174 17.88 2.12 10.45
CA ASP A 174 17.98 3.42 11.12
C ASP A 174 16.92 4.39 10.62
N TYR A 175 16.57 4.31 9.33
CA TYR A 175 15.45 5.06 8.77
C TYR A 175 14.12 4.71 9.44
N ILE A 176 13.82 3.41 9.56
CA ILE A 176 12.62 2.92 10.24
C ILE A 176 12.58 3.41 11.69
N ALA A 177 13.70 3.28 12.42
CA ALA A 177 13.81 3.73 13.80
C ALA A 177 13.54 5.24 13.94
N ALA A 178 14.11 6.06 13.06
CA ALA A 178 13.93 7.51 13.07
C ALA A 178 12.50 7.93 12.74
N VAL A 179 11.84 7.30 11.75
CA VAL A 179 10.44 7.59 11.41
C VAL A 179 9.49 7.18 12.54
N ASN A 180 9.73 6.04 13.19
CA ASN A 180 8.96 5.61 14.36
C ASN A 180 9.14 6.55 15.56
N ALA A 181 10.37 7.00 15.83
CA ALA A 181 10.64 7.98 16.88
C ALA A 181 9.95 9.33 16.61
N ALA A 182 9.81 9.71 15.34
CA ALA A 182 9.10 10.91 14.92
C ALA A 182 7.56 10.80 15.03
N ASN A 183 7.02 9.62 15.35
CA ASN A 183 5.58 9.36 15.42
C ASN A 183 4.81 9.85 14.17
N LEU A 184 5.37 9.63 12.98
CA LEU A 184 4.80 10.12 11.73
C LEU A 184 3.34 9.69 11.59
N CYS A 185 2.44 10.67 11.38
CA CYS A 185 1.00 10.46 11.24
C CYS A 185 0.36 9.76 12.45
N GLY A 186 0.91 9.99 13.65
CA GLY A 186 0.44 9.39 14.89
C GLY A 186 0.75 7.89 15.02
N ARG A 187 1.74 7.38 14.28
CA ARG A 187 2.09 5.96 14.24
C ARG A 187 3.57 5.73 14.57
N SER A 188 3.83 4.61 15.23
CA SER A 188 5.16 4.15 15.67
C SER A 188 5.43 2.68 15.32
N ASP A 189 4.64 2.13 14.40
CA ASP A 189 4.73 0.76 13.88
C ASP A 189 5.12 0.72 12.39
N TRP A 190 5.83 1.76 11.92
CA TRP A 190 6.35 1.84 10.57
C TRP A 190 7.40 0.74 10.33
N ARG A 191 7.35 0.18 9.13
CA ARG A 191 8.24 -0.88 8.65
C ARG A 191 8.43 -0.76 7.13
N LEU A 192 9.43 -1.46 6.60
CA LEU A 192 9.45 -1.73 5.17
C LEU A 192 8.23 -2.59 4.78
N PRO A 193 7.67 -2.38 3.57
CA PRO A 193 6.65 -3.27 3.01
C PRO A 193 7.28 -4.61 2.67
N ASP A 194 6.50 -5.69 2.75
CA ASP A 194 6.82 -6.88 1.96
C ASP A 194 6.31 -6.70 0.52
N TYR A 195 6.58 -7.67 -0.36
CA TYR A 195 6.11 -7.59 -1.75
C TYR A 195 4.58 -7.52 -1.82
N LYS A 196 3.84 -8.20 -0.94
CA LYS A 196 2.38 -8.21 -0.96
C LYS A 196 1.87 -6.81 -0.66
N ASP A 197 2.40 -6.17 0.38
CA ASP A 197 2.09 -4.77 0.70
C ASP A 197 2.44 -3.86 -0.48
N ALA A 198 3.65 -3.97 -1.05
CA ALA A 198 4.11 -3.09 -2.12
C ALA A 198 3.19 -3.13 -3.35
N PHE A 199 2.66 -4.32 -3.70
CA PHE A 199 1.71 -4.46 -4.81
C PHE A 199 0.34 -3.86 -4.52
N THR A 200 -0.05 -3.65 -3.26
CA THR A 200 -1.35 -3.03 -2.94
C THR A 200 -1.46 -1.58 -3.39
N ILE A 201 -0.37 -0.86 -3.63
CA ILE A 201 -0.43 0.54 -4.10
C ILE A 201 -0.03 0.68 -5.57
N PHE A 202 0.19 -0.45 -6.25
CA PHE A 202 0.85 -0.52 -7.53
C PHE A 202 -0.17 -0.59 -8.69
N ASN A 203 -0.22 0.46 -9.51
CA ASN A 203 -1.09 0.52 -10.67
C ASN A 203 -0.43 -0.10 -11.90
N SER A 204 -0.83 -1.33 -12.22
CA SER A 204 -0.31 -2.14 -13.32
C SER A 204 -0.64 -1.56 -14.70
N GLN A 205 -1.71 -0.77 -14.84
CA GLN A 205 -2.03 -0.10 -16.11
C GLN A 205 -1.00 0.97 -16.50
N THR A 206 -0.19 1.43 -15.54
CA THR A 206 0.86 2.44 -15.77
C THR A 206 2.26 1.84 -15.95
N LEU A 207 2.39 0.51 -15.85
CA LEU A 207 3.67 -0.20 -16.00
C LEU A 207 4.33 0.05 -17.34
N GLY A 208 5.65 0.24 -17.33
CA GLY A 208 6.45 0.45 -18.54
C GLY A 208 6.23 1.81 -19.21
N ASN A 209 5.36 2.67 -18.67
CA ASN A 209 5.26 4.05 -19.10
C ASN A 209 6.45 4.86 -18.53
N SER A 210 6.90 5.87 -19.27
CA SER A 210 8.05 6.73 -18.90
C SER A 210 7.81 7.62 -17.66
N THR A 211 6.61 7.59 -17.09
CA THR A 211 6.26 8.28 -15.85
C THR A 211 6.90 7.62 -14.62
N PRO A 212 7.47 8.40 -13.69
CA PRO A 212 8.51 7.90 -12.79
C PRO A 212 8.04 7.00 -11.64
N THR A 213 6.73 6.76 -11.47
CA THR A 213 6.22 5.91 -10.38
C THR A 213 4.94 5.16 -10.75
N PRO A 214 4.78 3.89 -10.36
CA PRO A 214 3.55 3.09 -10.54
C PRO A 214 2.47 3.41 -9.49
N PHE A 215 2.56 4.56 -8.81
CA PHE A 215 1.67 4.97 -7.71
C PHE A 215 0.78 6.14 -8.13
N ASP A 216 -0.37 6.31 -7.48
CA ASP A 216 -1.28 7.43 -7.75
C ASP A 216 -0.60 8.78 -7.41
N PRO A 217 -0.38 9.68 -8.39
CA PRO A 217 0.38 10.92 -8.18
C PRO A 217 -0.34 11.96 -7.30
N THR A 218 -1.65 11.79 -7.05
CA THR A 218 -2.44 12.65 -6.16
C THR A 218 -2.22 12.28 -4.69
N TYR A 219 -1.99 10.99 -4.44
CA TYR A 219 -1.88 10.39 -3.11
C TYR A 219 -0.46 9.90 -2.78
N PHE A 220 0.47 10.03 -3.72
CA PHE A 220 1.89 9.79 -3.53
C PHE A 220 2.64 10.82 -4.37
N LEU A 221 3.65 11.49 -3.82
CA LEU A 221 4.52 12.32 -4.65
C LEU A 221 5.16 11.45 -5.75
N ALA A 222 5.11 11.95 -6.98
CA ALA A 222 5.66 11.32 -8.19
C ALA A 222 7.19 11.35 -8.19
N ARG A 223 7.84 10.71 -7.23
CA ARG A 223 9.29 10.53 -7.17
C ARG A 223 9.64 9.22 -6.50
N GLY A 224 10.51 8.48 -7.17
CA GLY A 224 11.06 7.22 -6.70
C GLY A 224 11.02 6.13 -7.75
N SER A 225 12.17 5.93 -8.40
CA SER A 225 12.32 4.88 -9.38
C SER A 225 12.35 3.50 -8.75
N SER A 226 12.65 3.35 -7.45
CA SER A 226 12.64 2.03 -6.80
C SER A 226 12.50 2.10 -5.28
N THR A 227 11.88 1.10 -4.65
CA THR A 227 11.84 0.91 -3.19
C THR A 227 12.15 -0.52 -2.79
N PHE A 228 12.95 -0.72 -1.74
CA PHE A 228 13.19 -2.03 -1.15
C PHE A 228 11.94 -2.62 -0.49
N THR A 229 11.89 -3.95 -0.40
CA THR A 229 10.96 -4.70 0.45
C THR A 229 11.71 -5.42 1.58
N THR A 230 10.97 -6.11 2.46
CA THR A 230 11.56 -7.00 3.48
C THR A 230 11.98 -8.37 2.93
N ASN A 231 11.61 -8.72 1.69
CA ASN A 231 11.77 -10.08 1.20
C ASN A 231 13.19 -10.34 0.68
N THR A 232 13.81 -11.40 1.17
CA THR A 232 15.12 -11.90 0.72
C THR A 232 14.93 -13.04 -0.28
N LEU A 233 15.81 -13.15 -1.27
CA LEU A 233 15.78 -14.24 -2.24
C LEU A 233 16.39 -15.51 -1.63
N ILE A 234 15.63 -16.62 -1.62
CA ILE A 234 16.05 -17.87 -0.96
C ILE A 234 17.36 -18.43 -1.54
N GLN A 235 17.50 -18.41 -2.87
CA GLN A 235 18.69 -18.96 -3.55
C GLN A 235 19.91 -18.02 -3.49
N GLN A 236 19.71 -16.76 -3.12
CA GLN A 236 20.75 -15.73 -3.03
C GLN A 236 20.48 -14.88 -1.79
N PRO A 237 20.85 -15.35 -0.59
CA PRO A 237 20.51 -14.69 0.66
C PRO A 237 21.10 -13.28 0.78
N ASN A 238 22.12 -12.97 0.00
CA ASN A 238 22.69 -11.62 -0.16
C ASN A 238 21.85 -10.71 -1.07
N SER A 239 20.72 -11.15 -1.62
CA SER A 239 19.83 -10.38 -2.50
C SER A 239 18.48 -10.09 -1.86
N VAL A 240 17.93 -8.92 -2.16
CA VAL A 240 16.64 -8.42 -1.67
C VAL A 240 15.75 -8.01 -2.83
N PHE A 241 14.45 -8.23 -2.70
CA PHE A 241 13.46 -7.70 -3.64
C PHE A 241 13.29 -6.20 -3.50
N TYR A 242 13.06 -5.54 -4.64
CA TYR A 242 12.66 -4.15 -4.72
C TYR A 242 11.60 -3.99 -5.82
N VAL A 243 10.86 -2.90 -5.75
CA VAL A 243 9.80 -2.57 -6.72
C VAL A 243 10.16 -1.25 -7.42
N ASP A 244 10.08 -1.22 -8.75
CA ASP A 244 10.33 -0.07 -9.62
C ASP A 244 9.20 0.12 -10.67
N SER A 245 9.37 1.05 -11.61
CA SER A 245 8.44 1.31 -12.72
C SER A 245 8.28 0.14 -13.70
N SER A 246 9.16 -0.84 -13.65
CA SER A 246 9.11 -2.08 -14.44
C SER A 246 8.48 -3.24 -13.65
N GLY A 247 8.14 -3.03 -12.37
CA GLY A 247 7.56 -4.04 -11.49
C GLY A 247 8.53 -4.48 -10.40
N MET A 248 8.47 -5.76 -10.02
CA MET A 248 9.32 -6.33 -8.98
C MET A 248 10.58 -6.93 -9.59
N SER A 249 11.72 -6.61 -8.99
CA SER A 249 13.04 -7.14 -9.31
C SER A 249 13.82 -7.42 -8.02
N PHE A 250 15.07 -7.85 -8.13
CA PHE A 250 15.95 -8.07 -6.98
C PHE A 250 17.36 -7.54 -7.26
N ALA A 251 18.05 -7.19 -6.19
CA ALA A 251 19.43 -6.72 -6.24
C ALA A 251 20.19 -7.18 -4.99
N SER A 252 21.53 -7.14 -5.04
CA SER A 252 22.35 -7.37 -3.85
C SER A 252 21.96 -6.39 -2.72
N LYS A 253 21.93 -6.86 -1.48
CA LYS A 253 21.72 -6.05 -0.27
C LYS A 253 22.83 -5.03 -0.05
N THR A 254 24.01 -5.31 -0.59
CA THR A 254 25.15 -4.38 -0.60
C THR A 254 25.23 -3.54 -1.87
N SER A 255 24.24 -3.65 -2.76
CA SER A 255 24.15 -2.79 -3.96
C SER A 255 23.82 -1.34 -3.60
N LEU A 256 23.70 -0.50 -4.64
CA LEU A 256 23.40 0.92 -4.50
C LEU A 256 22.19 1.17 -3.60
N ALA A 257 22.32 2.19 -2.75
CA ALA A 257 21.24 2.69 -1.93
C ALA A 257 20.03 3.06 -2.81
N ARG A 258 18.82 2.77 -2.33
CA ARG A 258 17.56 3.05 -3.02
C ARG A 258 16.65 3.89 -2.15
N GLN A 259 15.62 4.47 -2.74
CA GLN A 259 14.58 5.04 -1.91
C GLN A 259 13.88 3.92 -1.13
N VAL A 260 13.16 4.33 -0.09
CA VAL A 260 12.38 3.47 0.78
C VAL A 260 11.02 4.10 0.91
N ARG A 261 9.93 3.34 0.96
CA ARG A 261 8.62 3.87 1.38
C ARG A 261 8.11 2.99 2.50
N LEU A 262 7.89 3.57 3.67
CA LEU A 262 7.40 2.80 4.80
C LEU A 262 5.90 2.59 4.74
N VAL A 263 5.47 1.52 5.38
CA VAL A 263 4.07 1.17 5.62
C VAL A 263 3.87 0.90 7.10
N ALA A 264 2.70 1.21 7.63
CA ALA A 264 2.27 0.92 8.99
C ALA A 264 0.96 0.12 8.97
N GLY A 265 0.78 -0.72 9.99
CA GLY A 265 -0.33 -1.68 10.08
C GLY A 265 -0.07 -3.02 9.40
N THR A 266 -1.09 -3.87 9.49
CA THR A 266 -1.11 -5.24 8.96
C THR A 266 -2.21 -5.37 7.93
N ASN A 267 -1.85 -5.78 6.72
CA ASN A 267 -2.81 -6.23 5.72
C ASN A 267 -3.30 -7.63 6.09
N ALA A 268 -4.54 -7.96 5.75
CA ALA A 268 -5.17 -9.26 5.98
C ALA A 268 -4.45 -10.46 5.29
N PHE A 269 -3.52 -10.21 4.35
CA PHE A 269 -2.69 -11.26 3.72
C PHE A 269 -1.33 -11.52 4.38
N ARG A 270 -1.01 -10.81 5.47
CA ARG A 270 0.27 -10.91 6.15
C ARG A 270 0.24 -11.92 7.30
#